data_AF-A0AAD9CJJ1-F1
#
_entry.id   AF-A0AAD9CJJ1-F1
#
_cell.length_a   1.000
_cell.length_b   1.000
_cell.length_c   1.000
_cell.angle_alpha   90.00
_cell.angle_beta   90.00
_cell.angle_gamma   90.00
#
_symmetry.space_group_name_H-M   'P 1'
#
loop_
_entity.id
_entity.type
_entity.pdbx_description
1 polymer ?
#
loop_
_entity_poly.entity_id
_entity_poly.type
_entity_poly.pdbx_seq_one_letter_code
_entity_poly.pdbx_strand_id
1 'polypeptide(L)'
;MSFRDGDIASSYFRSAITCPGNACLWPKAVDGFVYVPFMLSPIYEDMDRITIETGMQDITAGTCIKFVPRTQEASFLDIQPRYGCWSFLGQTGGSQTLSLQTPGCMWSGVAAHEFMHALGFVHEQSRSDRDHYVSIVWKNIMADQAHNFRKQETNNLNSPYDYNSVMHYGRYAFSEDGGPTIIPRPDPYVPIGQRDGPSILDLHKINVLYNCGVN
;
A
#
# COMPACT_ATOMS: atom_id res chain seq x y z
N MET A 1 14.52 3.89 -11.85
CA MET A 1 13.49 4.14 -10.81
C MET A 1 14.01 3.50 -9.53
N SER A 2 14.05 4.23 -8.42
CA SER A 2 14.40 3.70 -7.11
C SER A 2 13.14 3.41 -6.32
N PHE A 3 13.16 2.32 -5.56
CA PHE A 3 12.08 1.92 -4.66
C PHE A 3 12.55 2.10 -3.22
N ARG A 4 11.65 2.60 -2.38
CA ARG A 4 11.76 2.56 -0.93
C ARG A 4 10.92 1.39 -0.46
N ASP A 5 11.37 0.71 0.58
CA ASP A 5 10.63 -0.41 1.17
C ASP A 5 10.19 -1.41 0.09
N GLY A 6 11.08 -1.74 -0.86
CA GLY A 6 10.85 -2.73 -1.92
C GLY A 6 9.88 -2.34 -3.04
N ASP A 7 8.77 -1.67 -2.75
CA ASP A 7 7.61 -1.48 -3.66
C ASP A 7 7.04 -0.04 -3.65
N ILE A 8 7.59 0.89 -2.86
CA ILE A 8 7.19 2.31 -2.89
C ILE A 8 8.10 3.08 -3.83
N ALA A 9 7.58 3.47 -4.99
CA ALA A 9 8.34 4.28 -5.96
C ALA A 9 8.63 5.68 -5.41
N SER A 10 9.91 6.09 -5.46
CA SER A 10 10.30 7.45 -5.06
C SER A 10 10.11 8.44 -6.21
N SER A 11 9.33 9.50 -5.96
CA SER A 11 9.29 10.70 -6.81
C SER A 11 10.38 11.69 -6.39
N TYR A 12 11.10 12.28 -7.35
CA TYR A 12 12.06 13.37 -7.10
C TYR A 12 11.40 14.64 -6.56
N PHE A 13 10.06 14.73 -6.56
CA PHE A 13 9.37 15.98 -6.30
C PHE A 13 8.58 16.04 -4.99
N ARG A 14 8.03 14.95 -4.43
CA ARG A 14 7.32 14.96 -3.12
C ARG A 14 7.29 13.54 -2.52
N SER A 15 7.50 13.43 -1.20
CA SER A 15 7.33 12.18 -0.43
C SER A 15 6.20 12.38 0.57
N ALA A 16 5.21 11.49 0.61
CA ALA A 16 4.11 11.58 1.58
C ALA A 16 4.55 11.40 3.05
N ILE A 17 5.81 10.98 3.32
CA ILE A 17 6.41 11.02 4.67
C ILE A 17 6.34 12.44 5.25
N THR A 18 6.42 13.44 4.39
CA THR A 18 6.24 14.85 4.72
C THR A 18 5.19 15.39 3.78
N CYS A 19 3.93 15.33 4.21
CA CYS A 19 2.78 15.82 3.46
C CYS A 19 2.24 17.13 4.07
N PRO A 20 2.89 18.29 3.81
CA PRO A 20 2.37 19.58 4.24
C PRO A 20 0.94 19.80 3.73
N GLY A 21 0.01 20.08 4.64
CA GLY A 21 -1.35 20.51 4.30
C GLY A 21 -2.19 19.49 3.54
N ASN A 22 -1.95 18.18 3.71
CA ASN A 22 -2.66 17.09 3.01
C ASN A 22 -2.56 17.12 1.48
N ALA A 23 -1.59 17.84 0.91
CA ALA A 23 -1.44 18.00 -0.55
C ALA A 23 -1.07 16.70 -1.30
N CYS A 24 -0.80 15.61 -0.57
CA CYS A 24 -0.50 14.29 -1.11
C CYS A 24 -1.71 13.34 -1.05
N LEU A 25 -2.86 13.77 -0.51
CA LEU A 25 -4.08 12.94 -0.48
C LEU A 25 -4.90 13.15 -1.75
N TRP A 26 -5.65 12.13 -2.15
CA TRP A 26 -6.68 12.29 -3.17
C TRP A 26 -7.80 13.22 -2.66
N PRO A 27 -8.29 14.16 -3.48
CA PRO A 27 -9.23 15.17 -3.02
C PRO A 27 -10.59 14.55 -2.71
N LYS A 28 -11.17 14.98 -1.59
CA LYS A 28 -12.54 14.62 -1.22
C LYS A 28 -13.55 15.51 -1.94
N ALA A 29 -14.54 14.89 -2.57
CA ALA A 29 -15.64 15.56 -3.23
C ALA A 29 -16.71 16.04 -2.24
N VAL A 30 -17.59 16.92 -2.73
CA VAL A 30 -18.65 17.57 -1.93
C VAL A 30 -19.70 16.59 -1.42
N ASP A 31 -19.88 15.46 -2.09
CA ASP A 31 -20.79 14.38 -1.71
C ASP A 31 -20.22 13.44 -0.63
N GLY A 32 -18.99 13.70 -0.19
CA GLY A 32 -18.33 12.94 0.86
C GLY A 32 -17.47 11.78 0.36
N PHE A 33 -17.44 11.49 -0.95
CA PHE A 33 -16.60 10.46 -1.53
C PHE A 33 -15.23 10.99 -1.97
N VAL A 34 -14.27 10.08 -2.14
CA VAL A 34 -12.95 10.36 -2.71
C VAL A 34 -12.83 9.57 -4.00
N TYR A 35 -12.87 10.28 -5.13
CA TYR A 35 -12.78 9.67 -6.44
C TYR A 35 -11.30 9.56 -6.86
N VAL A 36 -10.85 8.34 -7.13
CA VAL A 36 -9.51 8.02 -7.60
C VAL A 36 -9.62 7.57 -9.07
N PRO A 37 -9.37 8.47 -10.04
CA PRO A 37 -9.48 8.12 -11.45
C PRO A 37 -8.38 7.14 -11.84
N PHE A 38 -8.66 6.17 -12.70
CA PHE A 38 -7.68 5.21 -13.19
C PHE A 38 -7.82 4.90 -14.69
N MET A 39 -6.73 4.43 -15.29
CA MET A 39 -6.72 3.76 -16.59
C MET A 39 -6.05 2.39 -16.42
N LEU A 40 -6.59 1.39 -17.12
CA LEU A 40 -5.98 0.05 -17.20
C LEU A 40 -5.29 -0.11 -18.55
N SER A 41 -4.06 -0.60 -18.53
CA SER A 41 -3.33 -0.98 -19.74
C SER A 41 -4.17 -1.96 -20.58
N PRO A 42 -4.24 -1.80 -21.92
CA PRO A 42 -4.93 -2.75 -22.79
C PRO A 42 -4.25 -4.13 -22.84
N ILE A 43 -3.05 -4.26 -22.28
CA ILE A 43 -2.29 -5.51 -22.19
C ILE A 43 -2.91 -6.48 -21.17
N TYR A 44 -3.63 -6.00 -20.16
CA TYR A 44 -4.29 -6.86 -19.19
C TYR A 44 -5.43 -7.66 -19.82
N GLU A 45 -5.38 -8.97 -19.64
CA GLU A 45 -6.45 -9.90 -20.02
C GLU A 45 -7.67 -9.75 -19.09
N ASP A 46 -8.80 -10.36 -19.46
CA ASP A 46 -10.06 -10.22 -18.71
C ASP A 46 -9.93 -10.70 -17.24
N MET A 47 -9.19 -11.80 -17.01
CA MET A 47 -8.97 -12.30 -15.65
C MET A 47 -8.06 -11.38 -14.81
N ASP A 48 -7.06 -10.75 -15.44
CA ASP A 48 -6.21 -9.76 -14.78
C ASP A 48 -7.06 -8.54 -14.36
N ARG A 49 -7.92 -8.06 -15.26
CA ARG A 49 -8.85 -6.95 -15.00
C ARG A 49 -9.78 -7.25 -13.82
N ILE A 50 -10.40 -8.43 -13.81
CA ILE A 50 -11.27 -8.88 -12.71
C ILE A 50 -10.50 -8.88 -11.38
N THR A 51 -9.26 -9.37 -11.38
CA THR A 51 -8.43 -9.43 -10.17
C THR A 51 -8.08 -8.03 -9.65
N ILE A 52 -7.70 -7.11 -10.55
CA ILE A 52 -7.39 -5.72 -10.21
C ILE A 52 -8.63 -5.01 -9.67
N GLU A 53 -9.78 -5.16 -10.35
CA GLU A 53 -11.06 -4.59 -9.93
C GLU A 53 -11.54 -5.17 -8.59
N THR A 54 -11.27 -6.45 -8.31
CA THR A 54 -11.56 -7.05 -7.00
C THR A 54 -10.76 -6.36 -5.89
N GLY A 55 -9.46 -6.12 -6.09
CA GLY A 55 -8.65 -5.35 -5.12
C GLY A 55 -9.14 -3.92 -4.90
N MET A 56 -9.66 -3.26 -5.95
CA MET A 56 -10.34 -1.96 -5.82
C MET A 56 -11.64 -2.07 -5.01
N GLN A 57 -12.42 -3.12 -5.24
CA GLN A 57 -13.71 -3.36 -4.56
C GLN A 57 -13.52 -3.64 -3.07
N ASP A 58 -12.48 -4.39 -2.69
CA ASP A 58 -12.18 -4.71 -1.29
C ASP A 58 -11.95 -3.44 -0.43
N ILE A 59 -11.37 -2.40 -1.02
CA ILE A 59 -11.22 -1.08 -0.39
C ILE A 59 -12.54 -0.28 -0.46
N THR A 60 -13.18 -0.28 -1.62
CA THR A 60 -14.38 0.52 -1.91
C THR A 60 -15.60 0.11 -1.08
N ALA A 61 -15.69 -1.17 -0.70
CA ALA A 61 -16.81 -1.73 0.04
C ALA A 61 -16.91 -1.22 1.49
N GLY A 62 -15.77 -0.92 2.12
CA GLY A 62 -15.72 -0.46 3.52
C GLY A 62 -15.34 1.00 3.70
N THR A 63 -15.22 1.78 2.63
CA THR A 63 -14.70 3.16 2.68
C THR A 63 -15.43 4.13 1.75
N CYS A 64 -15.12 5.42 1.88
CA CYS A 64 -15.57 6.46 0.95
C CYS A 64 -14.69 6.58 -0.31
N ILE A 65 -13.70 5.71 -0.50
CA ILE A 65 -12.90 5.68 -1.73
C ILE A 65 -13.74 5.08 -2.86
N LYS A 66 -13.65 5.68 -4.05
CA LYS A 66 -14.27 5.20 -5.28
C LYS A 66 -13.24 5.24 -6.41
N PHE A 67 -12.81 4.08 -6.88
CA PHE A 67 -12.02 4.00 -8.10
C PHE A 67 -12.93 4.16 -9.31
N VAL A 68 -12.61 5.11 -10.21
CA VAL A 68 -13.45 5.43 -11.37
C VAL A 68 -12.63 5.43 -12.66
N PRO A 69 -13.17 4.91 -13.78
CA PRO A 69 -12.51 5.05 -15.06
C PRO A 69 -12.26 6.52 -15.38
N ARG A 70 -11.02 6.87 -15.68
CA ARG A 70 -10.62 8.23 -15.99
C ARG A 70 -11.33 8.73 -17.24
N THR A 71 -11.73 9.99 -17.20
CA THR A 71 -12.18 10.77 -18.36
C THR A 71 -11.20 11.89 -18.68
N GLN A 72 -11.28 13.02 -17.97
CA GLN A 72 -10.51 14.24 -18.20
C GLN A 72 -9.67 14.67 -17.00
N GLU A 73 -9.69 13.90 -15.91
CA GLU A 73 -9.01 14.25 -14.67
C GLU A 73 -7.49 14.35 -14.92
N ALA A 74 -6.90 15.44 -14.42
CA ALA A 74 -5.48 15.71 -14.60
C ALA A 74 -4.60 14.72 -13.82
N SER A 75 -5.06 14.31 -12.64
CA SER A 75 -4.36 13.34 -11.78
C SER A 75 -5.11 12.03 -11.70
N PHE A 76 -4.42 10.92 -11.94
CA PHE A 76 -5.03 9.60 -12.06
C PHE A 76 -3.97 8.50 -11.96
N LEU A 77 -4.41 7.27 -11.68
CA LEU A 77 -3.58 6.07 -11.68
C LEU A 77 -3.47 5.50 -13.09
N ASP A 78 -2.24 5.38 -13.61
CA ASP A 78 -1.93 4.67 -14.84
C ASP A 78 -1.46 3.24 -14.50
N ILE A 79 -2.40 2.28 -14.52
CA ILE A 79 -2.14 0.91 -14.06
C ILE A 79 -1.54 0.11 -15.21
N GLN A 80 -0.32 -0.38 -15.01
CA GLN A 80 0.52 -0.97 -16.08
C GLN A 80 1.18 -2.28 -15.64
N PRO A 81 1.32 -3.27 -16.54
CA PRO A 81 2.02 -4.52 -16.23
C PRO A 81 3.55 -4.35 -16.40
N ARG A 82 4.15 -3.42 -15.65
CA ARG A 82 5.61 -3.28 -15.63
C ARG A 82 6.23 -4.37 -14.76
N TYR A 83 7.56 -4.41 -14.70
CA TYR A 83 8.26 -5.35 -13.83
C TYR A 83 8.03 -5.00 -12.35
N GLY A 84 7.62 -5.99 -11.56
CA GLY A 84 7.29 -5.87 -10.14
C GLY A 84 5.88 -5.35 -9.84
N CYS A 85 5.53 -5.45 -8.57
CA CYS A 85 4.35 -4.82 -7.96
C CYS A 85 4.85 -3.60 -7.21
N TRP A 86 4.36 -2.41 -7.54
CA TRP A 86 4.77 -1.18 -6.87
C TRP A 86 3.82 -0.02 -7.18
N SER A 87 3.84 0.98 -6.32
CA SER A 87 3.03 2.19 -6.46
C SER A 87 3.76 3.42 -5.91
N PHE A 88 3.30 4.60 -6.29
CA PHE A 88 3.70 5.83 -5.59
C PHE A 88 2.92 5.97 -4.29
N LEU A 89 3.51 6.67 -3.32
CA LEU A 89 2.85 6.93 -2.05
C LEU A 89 1.97 8.19 -2.12
N GLY A 90 0.65 7.99 -2.03
CA GLY A 90 -0.33 9.06 -2.15
C GLY A 90 -0.51 9.56 -3.59
N GLN A 91 -1.22 10.68 -3.74
CA GLN A 91 -1.35 11.42 -4.98
C GLN A 91 -0.07 12.24 -5.24
N THR A 92 0.53 12.07 -6.42
CA THR A 92 1.78 12.77 -6.79
C THR A 92 1.58 13.93 -7.78
N GLY A 93 0.36 14.07 -8.31
CA GLY A 93 0.00 15.01 -9.36
C GLY A 93 0.26 14.45 -10.76
N GLY A 94 -0.67 14.70 -11.69
CA GLY A 94 -0.56 14.18 -13.05
C GLY A 94 -0.82 12.67 -13.15
N SER A 95 -0.38 12.07 -14.27
CA SER A 95 -0.35 10.63 -14.41
C SER A 95 0.68 10.02 -13.45
N GLN A 96 0.26 9.09 -12.59
CA GLN A 96 1.17 8.32 -11.75
C GLN A 96 1.02 6.82 -12.05
N THR A 97 2.12 6.18 -12.40
CA THR A 97 2.10 4.74 -12.70
C THR A 97 1.94 3.92 -11.43
N LEU A 98 1.07 2.92 -11.49
CA LEU A 98 0.98 1.82 -10.52
C LEU A 98 1.27 0.53 -11.30
N SER A 99 2.26 -0.24 -10.87
CA SER A 99 2.64 -1.48 -11.54
C SER A 99 2.00 -2.69 -10.90
N LEU A 100 1.31 -3.48 -11.71
CA LEU A 100 0.89 -4.83 -11.34
C LEU A 100 1.36 -5.77 -12.46
N GLN A 101 2.57 -6.31 -12.33
CA GLN A 101 3.12 -7.26 -13.29
C GLN A 101 2.19 -8.46 -13.48
N THR A 102 1.84 -8.79 -14.72
CA THR A 102 1.18 -10.06 -15.02
C THR A 102 2.24 -11.13 -15.39
N PRO A 103 2.14 -12.38 -14.88
CA PRO A 103 1.15 -12.86 -13.91
C PRO A 103 1.55 -12.64 -12.43
N GLY A 104 2.76 -12.13 -12.16
CA GLY A 104 3.37 -12.15 -10.82
C GLY A 104 2.62 -11.40 -9.71
N CYS A 105 1.85 -10.37 -10.05
CA CYS A 105 1.09 -9.54 -9.11
C CYS A 105 -0.42 -9.79 -9.18
N MET A 106 -0.88 -10.79 -9.95
CA MET A 106 -2.31 -11.03 -10.20
C MET A 106 -2.99 -11.77 -9.04
N TRP A 107 -3.03 -11.09 -7.89
CA TRP A 107 -3.73 -11.46 -6.67
C TRP A 107 -4.46 -10.23 -6.15
N SER A 108 -5.74 -10.35 -5.78
CA SER A 108 -6.55 -9.18 -5.40
C SER A 108 -5.97 -8.43 -4.19
N GLY A 109 -5.46 -9.14 -3.18
CA GLY A 109 -4.82 -8.50 -2.03
C GLY A 109 -3.47 -7.84 -2.36
N VAL A 110 -2.75 -8.30 -3.39
CA VAL A 110 -1.57 -7.57 -3.91
C VAL A 110 -2.02 -6.29 -4.63
N ALA A 111 -3.07 -6.36 -5.45
CA ALA A 111 -3.63 -5.15 -6.05
C ALA A 111 -4.11 -4.15 -4.99
N ALA A 112 -4.81 -4.62 -3.96
CA ALA A 112 -5.27 -3.80 -2.83
C ALA A 112 -4.09 -3.15 -2.07
N HIS A 113 -2.99 -3.89 -1.86
CA HIS A 113 -1.76 -3.36 -1.28
C HIS A 113 -1.21 -2.15 -2.07
N GLU A 114 -1.08 -2.28 -3.39
CA GLU A 114 -0.58 -1.19 -4.23
C GLU A 114 -1.53 0.00 -4.30
N PHE A 115 -2.84 -0.24 -4.25
CA PHE A 115 -3.83 0.82 -4.13
C PHE A 115 -3.76 1.53 -2.78
N MET A 116 -3.50 0.82 -1.68
CA MET A 116 -3.27 1.43 -0.38
C MET A 116 -2.01 2.32 -0.37
N HIS A 117 -0.94 1.92 -1.04
CA HIS A 117 0.19 2.81 -1.28
C HIS A 117 -0.23 4.08 -2.03
N ALA A 118 -0.99 3.95 -3.13
CA ALA A 118 -1.52 5.10 -3.87
C ALA A 118 -2.44 5.99 -3.03
N LEU A 119 -3.07 5.46 -1.98
CA LEU A 119 -3.89 6.21 -1.02
C LEU A 119 -3.07 6.86 0.10
N GLY A 120 -1.77 6.56 0.22
CA GLY A 120 -0.85 7.20 1.16
C GLY A 120 -0.39 6.32 2.32
N PHE A 121 -0.66 5.01 2.30
CA PHE A 121 -0.28 4.09 3.38
C PHE A 121 1.10 3.49 3.13
N VAL A 122 1.92 3.46 4.18
CA VAL A 122 3.22 2.77 4.19
C VAL A 122 3.07 1.39 4.82
N HIS A 123 4.12 0.57 4.76
CA HIS A 123 4.07 -0.75 5.38
C HIS A 123 3.93 -0.72 6.89
N GLU A 124 3.20 -1.70 7.44
CA GLU A 124 2.92 -1.78 8.88
C GLU A 124 4.19 -2.01 9.70
N GLN A 125 5.14 -2.84 9.21
CA GLN A 125 6.42 -3.07 9.91
C GLN A 125 7.36 -1.86 9.91
N SER A 126 7.03 -0.81 9.17
CA SER A 126 7.79 0.43 9.10
C SER A 126 7.27 1.50 10.07
N ARG A 127 6.21 1.23 10.84
CA ARG A 127 5.69 2.16 11.85
C ARG A 127 6.74 2.57 12.88
N SER A 128 6.59 3.79 13.39
CA SER A 128 7.46 4.35 14.45
C SER A 128 7.47 3.52 15.74
N ASP A 129 6.36 2.85 16.07
CA ASP A 129 6.15 2.02 17.26
C ASP A 129 6.37 0.51 17.04
N ARG A 130 6.80 0.08 15.84
CA ARG A 130 6.86 -1.34 15.45
C ARG A 130 7.72 -2.21 16.35
N ASP A 131 8.74 -1.66 17.02
CA ASP A 131 9.65 -2.45 17.89
C ASP A 131 8.96 -2.97 19.18
N HIS A 132 7.77 -2.47 19.52
CA HIS A 132 6.93 -3.07 20.58
C HIS A 132 6.23 -4.37 20.13
N TYR A 133 6.12 -4.59 18.82
CA TYR A 133 5.30 -5.62 18.20
C TYR A 133 6.14 -6.62 17.40
N VAL A 134 7.24 -6.20 16.78
CA VAL A 134 8.10 -7.10 16.00
C VAL A 134 9.58 -6.89 16.33
N SER A 135 10.35 -7.95 16.16
CA SER A 135 11.81 -7.89 16.08
C SER A 135 12.27 -8.07 14.65
N ILE A 136 13.15 -7.16 14.21
CA ILE A 136 13.85 -7.32 12.94
C ILE A 136 15.14 -8.08 13.18
N VAL A 137 15.30 -9.20 12.47
CA VAL A 137 16.50 -10.04 12.52
C VAL A 137 17.47 -9.57 11.43
N TRP A 138 18.14 -8.45 11.70
CA TRP A 138 18.97 -7.76 10.71
C TRP A 138 20.01 -8.63 9.99
N LYS A 139 20.60 -9.59 10.71
CA LYS A 139 21.59 -10.52 10.15
C LYS A 139 21.05 -11.47 9.07
N ASN A 140 19.72 -11.68 9.03
CA ASN A 140 19.07 -12.56 8.06
C ASN A 140 18.62 -11.79 6.80
N ILE A 141 18.74 -10.46 6.78
CA ILE A 141 18.28 -9.62 5.67
C ILE A 141 19.42 -9.46 4.65
N MET A 142 19.09 -9.57 3.36
CA MET A 142 20.03 -9.27 2.27
C MET A 142 20.65 -7.88 2.47
N ALA A 143 21.97 -7.76 2.37
CA ALA A 143 22.69 -6.56 2.81
C ALA A 143 22.24 -5.28 2.09
N ASP A 144 21.91 -5.37 0.81
CA ASP A 144 21.40 -4.28 -0.02
C ASP A 144 19.92 -3.96 0.24
N GLN A 145 19.17 -4.83 0.92
CA GLN A 145 17.74 -4.68 1.23
C GLN A 145 17.45 -4.21 2.66
N ALA A 146 18.48 -4.08 3.52
CA ALA A 146 18.31 -3.64 4.90
C ALA A 146 17.59 -2.28 5.05
N HIS A 147 17.69 -1.41 4.05
CA HIS A 147 17.02 -0.12 4.05
C HIS A 147 15.48 -0.22 4.05
N ASN A 148 14.90 -1.32 3.54
CA ASN A 148 13.44 -1.57 3.50
C ASN A 148 12.81 -1.86 4.87
N PHE A 149 13.64 -2.05 5.91
CA PHE A 149 13.19 -2.36 7.26
C PHE A 149 13.37 -1.17 8.22
N ARG A 150 13.78 -0.01 7.71
CA ARG A 150 13.94 1.20 8.52
C ARG A 150 12.57 1.74 8.92
N LYS A 151 12.45 2.15 10.18
CA LYS A 151 11.24 2.82 10.68
C LYS A 151 11.05 4.14 9.95
N GLN A 152 9.79 4.52 9.78
CA GLN A 152 9.35 5.78 9.25
C GLN A 152 8.68 6.59 10.37
N GLU A 153 8.77 7.91 10.26
CA GLU A 153 7.97 8.82 11.10
C GLU A 153 6.51 8.73 10.63
N THR A 154 5.73 7.85 11.26
CA THR A 154 4.35 7.57 10.88
C THR A 154 3.36 8.29 11.79
N ASN A 155 2.32 8.90 11.19
CA ASN A 155 1.09 9.19 11.92
C ASN A 155 0.27 7.90 11.97
N ASN A 156 0.26 7.24 13.13
CA ASN A 156 -0.42 5.95 13.31
C ASN A 156 -1.95 6.08 13.33
N LEU A 157 -2.51 7.28 13.14
CA LEU A 157 -3.95 7.57 13.10
C LEU A 157 -4.69 7.05 14.35
N ASN A 158 -4.01 7.03 15.50
CA ASN A 158 -4.49 6.45 16.75
C ASN A 158 -4.97 4.98 16.64
N SER A 159 -4.45 4.24 15.66
CA SER A 159 -4.77 2.83 15.44
C SER A 159 -3.73 1.90 16.08
N PRO A 160 -4.16 0.74 16.63
CA PRO A 160 -3.23 -0.28 17.10
C PRO A 160 -2.39 -0.85 15.94
N TYR A 161 -1.29 -1.51 16.29
CA TYR A 161 -0.49 -2.25 15.31
C TYR A 161 -1.25 -3.49 14.83
N ASP A 162 -1.26 -3.72 13.53
CA ASP A 162 -2.02 -4.81 12.91
C ASP A 162 -1.14 -5.84 12.20
N TYR A 163 -0.90 -6.97 12.85
CA TYR A 163 -0.19 -8.11 12.23
C TYR A 163 -0.88 -8.65 10.98
N ASN A 164 -2.20 -8.50 10.89
CA ASN A 164 -3.01 -9.01 9.80
C ASN A 164 -3.22 -7.96 8.69
N SER A 165 -2.58 -6.80 8.78
CA SER A 165 -2.65 -5.77 7.74
C SER A 165 -2.10 -6.31 6.42
N VAL A 166 -2.79 -6.00 5.31
CA VAL A 166 -2.29 -6.30 3.97
C VAL A 166 -1.00 -5.55 3.66
N MET A 167 -0.73 -4.48 4.42
CA MET A 167 0.48 -3.67 4.34
C MET A 167 1.65 -4.23 5.15
N HIS A 168 1.46 -5.33 5.90
CA HIS A 168 2.55 -5.95 6.64
C HIS A 168 3.39 -6.85 5.73
N TYR A 169 4.71 -6.80 5.87
CA TYR A 169 5.61 -7.77 5.25
C TYR A 169 5.46 -9.18 5.83
N GLY A 170 5.73 -10.18 5.00
CA GLY A 170 5.86 -11.56 5.45
C GLY A 170 7.11 -11.78 6.30
N ARG A 171 7.06 -12.85 7.10
CA ARG A 171 8.14 -13.29 8.00
C ARG A 171 9.52 -13.42 7.34
N TYR A 172 9.55 -13.77 6.06
CA TYR A 172 10.76 -14.08 5.30
C TYR A 172 11.11 -13.03 4.24
N ALA A 173 10.48 -11.85 4.29
CA ALA A 173 10.74 -10.79 3.33
C ALA A 173 12.25 -10.47 3.27
N PHE A 174 12.81 -10.44 2.06
CA PHE A 174 14.23 -10.12 1.80
C PHE A 174 15.24 -10.96 2.60
N SER A 175 14.91 -12.21 2.88
CA SER A 175 15.80 -13.13 3.59
C SER A 175 16.99 -13.56 2.71
N GLU A 176 18.21 -13.44 3.23
CA GLU A 176 19.44 -13.90 2.58
C GLU A 176 19.58 -15.43 2.63
N ASP A 177 19.26 -16.04 3.78
CA ASP A 177 19.54 -17.45 4.09
C ASP A 177 18.28 -18.31 4.26
N GLY A 178 17.11 -17.76 3.95
CA GLY A 178 15.80 -18.38 4.17
C GLY A 178 15.31 -18.31 5.63
N GLY A 179 16.09 -17.72 6.54
CA GLY A 179 15.70 -17.47 7.91
C GLY A 179 14.66 -16.33 8.04
N PRO A 180 13.90 -16.27 9.14
CA PRO A 180 12.93 -15.20 9.36
C PRO A 180 13.64 -13.85 9.52
N THR A 181 13.15 -12.82 8.84
CA THR A 181 13.64 -11.43 8.96
C THR A 181 12.78 -10.60 9.91
N ILE A 182 11.51 -11.00 10.11
CA ILE A 182 10.57 -10.37 11.05
C ILE A 182 10.01 -11.43 12.00
N ILE A 183 10.10 -11.18 13.31
CA ILE A 183 9.56 -12.07 14.35
C ILE A 183 8.55 -11.29 15.20
N PRO A 184 7.26 -11.67 15.20
CA PRO A 184 6.23 -11.05 16.05
C PRO A 184 6.50 -11.20 17.56
N ARG A 185 5.89 -10.32 18.36
CA ARG A 185 5.97 -10.26 19.82
C ARG A 185 4.59 -9.98 20.46
N PRO A 186 4.36 -10.44 21.70
CA PRO A 186 5.22 -11.34 22.47
C PRO A 186 5.19 -12.78 21.93
N ASP A 187 4.18 -13.13 21.14
CA ASP A 187 4.03 -14.45 20.53
C ASP A 187 4.68 -14.50 19.14
N PRO A 188 5.79 -15.26 18.96
CA PRO A 188 6.49 -15.35 17.68
C PRO A 188 5.73 -16.17 16.62
N TYR A 189 4.62 -16.82 16.95
CA TYR A 189 3.84 -17.65 16.03
C TYR A 189 2.67 -16.93 15.37
N VAL A 190 2.40 -15.68 15.75
CA VAL A 190 1.38 -14.85 15.11
C VAL A 190 1.66 -14.78 13.59
N PRO A 191 0.65 -15.02 12.73
CA PRO A 191 0.81 -14.90 11.28
C PRO A 191 0.97 -13.43 10.87
N ILE A 192 1.84 -13.18 9.89
CA ILE A 192 2.08 -11.86 9.29
C ILE A 192 2.30 -12.00 7.78
N GLY A 193 1.93 -10.97 7.02
CA GLY A 193 2.16 -10.90 5.58
C GLY A 193 1.09 -11.55 4.71
N GLN A 194 -0.14 -11.64 5.21
CA GLN A 194 -1.28 -12.07 4.40
C GLN A 194 -1.48 -11.18 3.17
N ARG A 195 -2.03 -11.75 2.09
CA ARG A 195 -2.38 -11.06 0.83
C ARG A 195 -3.77 -11.47 0.33
N ASP A 196 -4.66 -11.81 1.25
CA ASP A 196 -6.06 -12.16 0.96
C ASP A 196 -6.90 -10.90 0.68
N GLY A 197 -6.59 -9.79 1.37
CA GLY A 197 -7.26 -8.49 1.20
C GLY A 197 -6.99 -7.54 2.37
N PRO A 198 -7.48 -6.29 2.33
CA PRO A 198 -7.34 -5.33 3.43
C PRO A 198 -7.97 -5.85 4.73
N SER A 199 -7.30 -5.64 5.86
CA SER A 199 -7.89 -5.91 7.17
C SER A 199 -8.97 -4.89 7.54
N ILE A 200 -9.76 -5.18 8.58
CA ILE A 200 -10.72 -4.21 9.14
C ILE A 200 -9.99 -2.93 9.60
N LEU A 201 -8.78 -3.07 10.15
CA LEU A 201 -7.97 -1.93 10.60
C LEU A 201 -7.40 -1.15 9.42
N ASP A 202 -7.06 -1.80 8.30
CA ASP A 202 -6.66 -1.12 7.06
C ASP A 202 -7.78 -0.21 6.54
N LEU A 203 -9.00 -0.73 6.44
CA LEU A 203 -10.18 0.04 6.01
C LEU A 203 -10.51 1.17 7.00
N HIS A 204 -10.39 0.91 8.31
CA HIS A 204 -10.57 1.94 9.33
C HIS A 204 -9.56 3.08 9.19
N LYS A 205 -8.27 2.76 8.97
CA LYS A 205 -7.21 3.76 8.76
C LYS A 205 -7.50 4.62 7.52
N ILE A 206 -8.00 4.03 6.42
CA ILE A 206 -8.47 4.78 5.24
C ILE A 206 -9.60 5.74 5.62
N ASN A 207 -10.60 5.25 6.36
CA ASN A 207 -11.74 6.07 6.79
C ASN A 207 -11.32 7.24 7.69
N VAL A 208 -10.38 7.04 8.60
CA VAL A 208 -9.84 8.11 9.45
C VAL A 208 -9.04 9.11 8.60
N LEU A 209 -8.15 8.64 7.72
CA LEU A 209 -7.30 9.51 6.91
C LEU A 209 -8.11 10.40 5.96
N TYR A 210 -9.11 9.82 5.28
CA TYR A 210 -9.97 10.53 4.33
C TYR A 210 -11.24 11.11 4.98
N ASN A 211 -11.36 11.00 6.31
CA ASN A 211 -12.53 11.43 7.07
C ASN A 211 -13.84 10.93 6.45
N CYS A 212 -13.89 9.66 6.05
CA CYS A 212 -15.10 9.06 5.52
C CYS A 212 -16.19 9.15 6.59
N GLY A 213 -17.27 9.88 6.29
CA GLY A 213 -18.33 10.12 7.27
C GLY A 213 -18.90 8.80 7.79
N VAL A 214 -19.31 8.78 9.06
CA VAL A 214 -20.12 7.67 9.58
C VAL A 214 -21.49 7.84 8.94
N ASN A 215 -21.86 6.96 8.00
CA ASN A 215 -23.25 6.83 7.60
C ASN A 215 -24.05 6.19 8.72
#